data_AF-A0A231V200-F1
#
_entry.id   AF-A0A231V200-F1
#
_cell.length_a   1.000
_cell.length_b   1.000
_cell.length_c   1.000
_cell.angle_alpha   90.00
_cell.angle_beta   90.00
_cell.angle_gamma   90.00
#
_symmetry.space_group_name_H-M   'P 1'
#
loop_
_entity.id
_entity.type
_entity.pdbx_description
1 polymer ?
#
loop_
_entity_poly.entity_id
_entity_poly.type
_entity_poly.pdbx_seq_one_letter_code
_entity_poly.pdbx_strand_id
1 'polypeptide(L)'
;MFHNINSKAWPLTSEETYKGIIDFRNDFPDDVLEERFGLEYLQCRQLKDRLDFTYLSNLKNVFGKNKGQDECARSVLIQSLQDVRKQTDPKAALDPEAVFEAIKRINDTYGDKRLQACTAQGLFAACLFFQLSGDRSRGTYEQFTNWVLRTHQYELQSIHAADLIKIFGKIAQSRKRQVFVSMQFSEDTKPNFDAIKSAVDDLNKAHELDIEIRPIRIDQFDTGYSYEINAEVLRLIEDSGLLIADLTHGNKNVYQEIGYLMGLNQGKGLAHENFLLIHNGSIGDAKKDIGFNIAGIKQLRLNDTNALREAVKDQVSKFYGLG
;
A
#
# COMPACT_ATOMS: atom_id res chain seq x y z
N MET A 1 -23.62 -51.21 -22.30
CA MET A 1 -24.21 -50.04 -23.00
C MET A 1 -24.42 -48.89 -22.00
N PHE A 2 -23.37 -48.48 -21.25
CA PHE A 2 -23.43 -47.38 -20.26
C PHE A 2 -22.19 -46.46 -20.26
N HIS A 3 -21.22 -46.70 -21.16
CA HIS A 3 -19.99 -45.90 -21.25
C HIS A 3 -20.08 -44.65 -22.16
N ASN A 4 -21.26 -44.35 -22.73
CA ASN A 4 -21.40 -43.34 -23.79
C ASN A 4 -22.43 -42.23 -23.52
N ILE A 5 -23.07 -42.20 -22.35
CA ILE A 5 -24.06 -41.17 -22.00
C ILE A 5 -23.41 -40.00 -21.23
N ASN A 6 -22.38 -40.25 -20.41
CA ASN A 6 -21.69 -39.20 -19.64
C ASN A 6 -20.42 -38.62 -20.30
N SER A 7 -19.98 -39.12 -21.45
CA SER A 7 -18.76 -38.62 -22.13
C SER A 7 -19.00 -37.42 -23.05
N LYS A 8 -20.26 -37.00 -23.25
CA LYS A 8 -20.64 -35.89 -24.13
C LYS A 8 -21.13 -34.63 -23.40
N ALA A 9 -21.26 -34.69 -22.08
CA ALA A 9 -21.59 -33.51 -21.29
C ALA A 9 -20.30 -32.72 -21.05
N TRP A 10 -20.23 -31.52 -21.63
CA TRP A 10 -19.16 -30.57 -21.30
C TRP A 10 -19.34 -30.18 -19.83
N PRO A 11 -18.29 -30.25 -18.99
CA PRO A 11 -18.39 -29.79 -17.61
C PRO A 11 -18.78 -28.31 -17.63
N LEU A 12 -19.78 -27.94 -16.81
CA LEU A 12 -20.22 -26.56 -16.68
C LEU A 12 -19.06 -25.69 -16.23
N THR A 13 -18.95 -24.51 -16.82
CA THR A 13 -18.06 -23.47 -16.32
C THR A 13 -18.50 -23.01 -14.93
N SER A 14 -17.61 -22.35 -14.19
CA SER A 14 -17.97 -21.74 -12.91
C SER A 14 -19.12 -20.75 -13.06
N GLU A 15 -19.13 -19.92 -14.11
CA GLU A 15 -20.25 -18.99 -14.36
C GLU A 15 -21.57 -19.72 -14.56
N GLU A 16 -21.63 -20.75 -15.39
CA GLU A 16 -22.86 -21.51 -15.64
C GLU A 16 -23.37 -22.19 -14.37
N THR A 17 -22.45 -22.73 -13.57
CA THR A 17 -22.76 -23.31 -12.26
C THR A 17 -23.35 -22.26 -11.33
N TYR A 18 -22.69 -21.11 -11.19
CA TYR A 18 -23.17 -20.03 -10.34
C TYR A 18 -24.48 -19.44 -10.83
N LYS A 19 -24.70 -19.35 -12.15
CA LYS A 19 -25.99 -18.94 -12.71
C LYS A 19 -27.12 -19.85 -12.26
N GLY A 20 -26.91 -21.17 -12.29
CA GLY A 20 -27.87 -22.17 -11.79
C GLY A 20 -28.22 -22.05 -10.30
N ILE A 21 -27.29 -21.54 -9.48
CA ILE A 21 -27.47 -21.40 -8.04
C ILE A 21 -28.06 -20.02 -7.68
N ILE A 22 -27.51 -18.97 -8.28
CA ILE A 22 -27.79 -17.58 -7.92
C ILE A 22 -29.13 -17.10 -8.48
N ASP A 23 -29.47 -17.48 -9.72
CA ASP A 23 -30.65 -16.93 -10.39
C ASP A 23 -31.95 -17.68 -10.06
N PHE A 24 -31.87 -18.94 -9.62
CA PHE A 24 -33.03 -19.79 -9.33
C PHE A 24 -33.50 -19.65 -7.87
N ARG A 25 -34.21 -18.55 -7.57
CA ARG A 25 -34.68 -18.21 -6.21
C ARG A 25 -35.64 -19.25 -5.59
N ASN A 26 -36.37 -19.99 -6.40
CA ASN A 26 -37.31 -21.01 -5.90
C ASN A 26 -36.59 -22.23 -5.34
N ASP A 27 -35.50 -22.65 -5.99
CA ASP A 27 -34.72 -23.82 -5.59
C ASP A 27 -33.68 -23.47 -4.51
N PHE A 28 -33.23 -22.21 -4.52
CA PHE A 28 -32.29 -21.67 -3.53
C PHE A 28 -32.80 -20.34 -2.96
N PRO A 29 -33.76 -20.36 -2.01
CA PRO A 29 -34.11 -19.20 -1.20
C PRO A 29 -32.90 -18.60 -0.48
N ASP A 30 -32.98 -17.33 -0.05
CA ASP A 30 -31.80 -16.59 0.46
C ASP A 30 -31.18 -17.24 1.71
N ASP A 31 -31.98 -17.78 2.62
CA ASP A 31 -31.55 -18.54 3.80
C ASP A 31 -30.80 -19.82 3.41
N VAL A 32 -31.35 -20.59 2.46
CA VAL A 32 -30.71 -21.80 1.93
C VAL A 32 -29.42 -21.48 1.19
N LEU A 33 -29.40 -20.36 0.46
CA LEU A 33 -28.23 -19.92 -0.29
C LEU A 33 -27.07 -19.58 0.65
N GLU A 34 -27.35 -18.80 1.69
CA GLU A 34 -26.36 -18.44 2.71
C GLU A 34 -25.87 -19.68 3.47
N GLU A 35 -26.77 -20.54 3.95
CA GLU A 35 -26.43 -21.71 4.76
C GLU A 35 -25.57 -22.72 3.97
N ARG A 36 -25.92 -22.99 2.70
CA ARG A 36 -25.29 -24.06 1.93
C ARG A 36 -24.07 -23.63 1.12
N PHE A 37 -24.04 -22.37 0.67
CA PHE A 37 -23.00 -21.89 -0.25
C PHE A 37 -22.16 -20.76 0.33
N GLY A 38 -22.69 -20.02 1.30
CA GLY A 38 -22.00 -18.92 1.97
C GLY A 38 -22.55 -17.54 1.62
N LEU A 39 -22.11 -16.55 2.40
CA LEU A 39 -22.57 -15.16 2.31
C LEU A 39 -22.24 -14.50 0.96
N GLU A 40 -21.19 -14.97 0.28
CA GLU A 40 -20.69 -14.43 -0.99
C GLU A 40 -21.68 -14.68 -2.11
N TYR A 41 -22.40 -15.80 -2.04
CA TYR A 41 -23.46 -16.13 -2.99
C TYR A 41 -24.67 -15.23 -2.77
N LEU A 42 -25.11 -15.05 -1.52
CA LEU A 42 -26.20 -14.14 -1.19
C LEU A 42 -25.89 -12.70 -1.62
N GLN A 43 -24.67 -12.23 -1.36
CA GLN A 43 -24.21 -10.91 -1.78
C GLN A 43 -24.11 -10.79 -3.30
N CYS A 44 -23.62 -11.82 -3.99
CA CYS A 44 -23.63 -11.85 -5.45
C CYS A 44 -25.06 -11.70 -5.99
N ARG A 45 -26.04 -12.39 -5.42
CA ARG A 45 -27.47 -12.23 -5.78
C ARG A 45 -27.96 -10.79 -5.56
N GLN A 46 -27.58 -10.15 -4.47
CA GLN A 46 -27.96 -8.76 -4.15
C GLN A 46 -27.29 -7.73 -5.07
N LEU A 47 -26.09 -8.03 -5.56
CA LEU A 47 -25.25 -7.09 -6.32
C LEU A 47 -25.38 -7.24 -7.84
N LYS A 48 -25.54 -8.47 -8.36
CA LYS A 48 -25.45 -8.75 -9.80
C LYS A 48 -26.41 -7.92 -10.63
N ASP A 49 -27.64 -7.71 -10.13
CA ASP A 49 -28.69 -6.97 -10.83
C ASP A 49 -28.47 -5.45 -10.77
N ARG A 50 -27.57 -5.00 -9.89
CA ARG A 50 -27.11 -3.61 -9.79
C ARG A 50 -25.91 -3.32 -10.68
N LEU A 51 -25.26 -4.34 -11.24
CA LEU A 51 -24.10 -4.15 -12.11
C LEU A 51 -24.56 -3.93 -13.56
N ASP A 52 -24.64 -2.68 -13.96
CA ASP A 52 -24.88 -2.31 -15.35
C ASP A 52 -23.61 -1.77 -16.02
N PHE A 53 -23.16 -2.54 -17.03
CA PHE A 53 -21.92 -2.31 -17.77
C PHE A 53 -22.06 -1.27 -18.87
N THR A 54 -23.22 -0.63 -19.02
CA THR A 54 -23.33 0.60 -19.81
C THR A 54 -22.58 1.74 -19.14
N TYR A 55 -22.65 1.88 -17.82
CA TYR A 55 -21.87 2.85 -17.05
C TYR A 55 -20.61 2.25 -16.38
N LEU A 56 -20.59 0.95 -16.05
CA LEU A 56 -19.36 0.24 -15.64
C LEU A 56 -18.51 -0.17 -16.86
N SER A 57 -18.35 0.74 -17.82
CA SER A 57 -17.76 0.43 -19.13
C SER A 57 -16.31 0.00 -19.06
N ASN A 58 -15.56 0.48 -18.06
CA ASN A 58 -14.13 0.20 -17.92
C ASN A 58 -13.86 -1.19 -17.34
N LEU A 59 -14.87 -1.82 -16.75
CA LEU A 59 -14.77 -3.17 -16.18
C LEU A 59 -15.25 -4.27 -17.13
N LYS A 60 -15.69 -3.94 -18.36
CA LYS A 60 -16.24 -4.93 -19.29
C LYS A 60 -15.29 -6.09 -19.58
N ASN A 61 -13.99 -5.82 -19.73
CA ASN A 61 -12.99 -6.86 -20.00
C ASN A 61 -12.83 -7.85 -18.83
N VAL A 62 -12.86 -7.34 -17.59
CA VAL A 62 -12.74 -8.17 -16.38
C VAL A 62 -13.96 -9.08 -16.21
N PHE A 63 -15.15 -8.57 -16.55
CA PHE A 63 -16.44 -9.26 -16.35
C PHE A 63 -16.94 -10.03 -17.59
N GLY A 64 -16.14 -10.08 -18.66
CA GLY A 64 -16.51 -10.80 -19.88
C GLY A 64 -17.72 -10.20 -20.61
N LYS A 65 -17.87 -8.87 -20.57
CA LYS A 65 -19.02 -8.14 -21.14
C LYS A 65 -18.75 -7.54 -22.52
N ASN A 66 -17.56 -7.73 -23.07
CA ASN A 66 -17.28 -7.35 -24.46
C ASN A 66 -17.69 -8.45 -25.44
N LYS A 67 -17.96 -8.04 -26.68
CA LYS A 67 -18.35 -8.96 -27.75
C LYS A 67 -17.25 -10.00 -27.98
N GLY A 68 -17.61 -11.28 -27.93
CA GLY A 68 -16.69 -12.40 -28.14
C GLY A 68 -15.98 -12.90 -26.88
N GLN A 69 -16.33 -12.37 -25.70
CA GLN A 69 -15.92 -12.93 -24.41
C GLN A 69 -17.04 -13.77 -23.81
N ASP A 70 -16.65 -14.77 -23.02
CA ASP A 70 -17.57 -15.50 -22.16
C ASP A 70 -17.91 -14.64 -20.94
N GLU A 71 -19.20 -14.44 -20.68
CA GLU A 71 -19.66 -13.71 -19.50
C GLU A 71 -19.16 -14.41 -18.23
N CYS A 72 -18.65 -13.64 -17.27
CA CYS A 72 -18.14 -14.18 -16.01
C CYS A 72 -18.53 -13.31 -14.79
N ALA A 73 -19.67 -12.64 -14.84
CA ALA A 73 -20.01 -11.65 -13.82
C ALA A 73 -20.25 -12.24 -12.43
N ARG A 74 -20.93 -13.40 -12.34
CA ARG A 74 -21.18 -14.05 -11.05
C ARG A 74 -19.90 -14.65 -10.48
N SER A 75 -19.12 -15.29 -11.34
CA SER A 75 -17.84 -15.88 -10.95
C SER A 75 -16.84 -14.84 -10.47
N VAL A 76 -16.70 -13.71 -11.18
CA VAL A 76 -15.86 -12.58 -10.73
C VAL A 76 -16.33 -12.05 -9.38
N LEU A 77 -17.63 -11.80 -9.21
CA LEU A 77 -18.17 -11.29 -7.94
C LEU A 77 -17.92 -12.25 -6.78
N ILE A 78 -18.32 -13.52 -6.94
CA ILE A 78 -18.19 -14.53 -5.88
C ILE A 78 -16.72 -14.72 -5.51
N GLN A 79 -15.83 -14.90 -6.49
CA GLN A 79 -14.41 -15.10 -6.22
C GLN A 79 -13.77 -13.87 -5.55
N SER A 80 -14.14 -12.66 -5.99
CA SER A 80 -13.62 -11.43 -5.39
C SER A 80 -14.09 -11.27 -3.93
N LEU A 81 -15.36 -11.55 -3.65
CA LEU A 81 -15.91 -11.50 -2.29
C LEU A 81 -15.26 -12.56 -1.38
N GLN A 82 -15.04 -13.77 -1.90
CA GLN A 82 -14.32 -14.82 -1.18
C GLN A 82 -12.88 -14.39 -0.86
N ASP A 83 -12.18 -13.78 -1.82
CA ASP A 83 -10.81 -13.33 -1.62
C ASP A 83 -10.74 -12.19 -0.60
N VAL A 84 -11.65 -11.22 -0.65
CA VAL A 84 -11.75 -10.16 0.38
C VAL A 84 -12.00 -10.76 1.76
N ARG A 85 -12.93 -11.70 1.89
CA ARG A 85 -13.26 -12.36 3.17
C ARG A 85 -12.10 -13.17 3.74
N LYS A 86 -11.34 -13.86 2.89
CA LYS A 86 -10.13 -14.61 3.32
C LYS A 86 -9.04 -13.69 3.90
N GLN A 87 -8.99 -12.43 3.46
CA GLN A 87 -8.03 -11.43 3.93
C GLN A 87 -8.58 -10.56 5.07
N THR A 88 -9.85 -10.71 5.43
CA THR A 88 -10.54 -9.97 6.50
C THR A 88 -11.16 -10.96 7.48
N ASP A 89 -12.24 -10.58 8.18
CA ASP A 89 -13.01 -11.54 8.98
C ASP A 89 -13.92 -12.37 8.05
N PRO A 90 -13.71 -13.70 7.95
CA PRO A 90 -14.51 -14.56 7.07
C PRO A 90 -16.00 -14.52 7.37
N LYS A 91 -16.38 -14.23 8.63
CA LYS A 91 -17.77 -14.21 9.10
C LYS A 91 -18.42 -12.84 9.01
N ALA A 92 -17.65 -11.77 8.79
CA ALA A 92 -18.20 -10.44 8.69
C ALA A 92 -19.02 -10.30 7.40
N ALA A 93 -20.26 -9.83 7.51
CA ALA A 93 -21.02 -9.45 6.33
C ALA A 93 -20.46 -8.14 5.77
N LEU A 94 -20.00 -8.18 4.51
CA LEU A 94 -19.72 -6.95 3.75
C LEU A 94 -21.04 -6.25 3.44
N ASP A 95 -21.11 -4.94 3.64
CA ASP A 95 -22.27 -4.15 3.23
C ASP A 95 -22.37 -4.12 1.69
N PRO A 96 -23.46 -4.62 1.08
CA PRO A 96 -23.64 -4.57 -0.38
C PRO A 96 -23.54 -3.15 -0.95
N GLU A 97 -23.95 -2.12 -0.21
CA GLU A 97 -23.81 -0.75 -0.69
C GLU A 97 -22.35 -0.32 -0.75
N ALA A 98 -21.58 -0.59 0.32
CA ALA A 98 -20.15 -0.33 0.34
C ALA A 98 -19.40 -1.08 -0.79
N VAL A 99 -19.77 -2.34 -1.05
CA VAL A 99 -19.21 -3.12 -2.16
C VAL A 99 -19.54 -2.48 -3.51
N PHE A 100 -20.79 -2.08 -3.73
CA PHE A 100 -21.19 -1.43 -4.98
C PHE A 100 -20.48 -0.09 -5.20
N GLU A 101 -20.36 0.74 -4.15
CA GLU A 101 -19.58 1.98 -4.19
C GLU A 101 -18.10 1.73 -4.49
N ALA A 102 -17.51 0.68 -3.91
CA ALA A 102 -16.15 0.27 -4.21
C ALA A 102 -16.00 -0.09 -5.70
N ILE A 103 -16.92 -0.88 -6.26
CA ILE A 103 -16.90 -1.28 -7.67
C ILE A 103 -16.96 -0.05 -8.60
N LYS A 104 -17.82 0.94 -8.29
CA LYS A 104 -17.88 2.19 -9.06
C LYS A 104 -16.54 2.93 -9.08
N ARG A 105 -15.88 3.06 -7.93
CA ARG A 105 -14.56 3.70 -7.86
C ARG A 105 -13.48 2.90 -8.59
N ILE A 106 -13.55 1.57 -8.55
CA ILE A 106 -12.62 0.73 -9.30
C ILE A 106 -12.84 0.90 -10.81
N ASN A 107 -14.10 1.06 -11.26
CA ASN A 107 -14.39 1.40 -12.64
C ASN A 107 -13.75 2.74 -13.05
N ASP A 108 -13.76 3.75 -12.17
CA ASP A 108 -13.09 5.02 -12.44
C ASP A 108 -11.57 4.84 -12.58
N THR A 109 -10.94 4.07 -11.69
CA THR A 109 -9.51 3.71 -11.78
C THR A 109 -9.19 2.96 -13.08
N TYR A 110 -10.05 2.05 -13.51
CA TYR A 110 -9.91 1.32 -14.78
C TYR A 110 -10.15 2.21 -16.01
N GLY A 111 -10.46 3.49 -15.84
CA GLY A 111 -10.42 4.49 -16.92
C GLY A 111 -9.01 4.70 -17.50
N ASP A 112 -7.95 4.31 -16.79
CA ASP A 112 -6.61 4.21 -17.37
C ASP A 112 -6.60 3.12 -18.46
N LYS A 113 -6.17 3.48 -19.68
CA LYS A 113 -6.15 2.59 -20.85
C LYS A 113 -5.44 1.26 -20.59
N ARG A 114 -4.41 1.26 -19.74
CA ARG A 114 -3.63 0.06 -19.39
C ARG A 114 -4.45 -0.91 -18.56
N LEU A 115 -5.20 -0.38 -17.58
CA LEU A 115 -6.09 -1.17 -16.73
C LEU A 115 -7.37 -1.57 -17.47
N GLN A 116 -7.89 -0.71 -18.34
CA GLN A 116 -9.08 -1.00 -19.14
C GLN A 116 -8.90 -2.26 -20.00
N ALA A 117 -7.69 -2.49 -20.53
CA ALA A 117 -7.38 -3.68 -21.33
C ALA A 117 -7.15 -4.96 -20.50
N CYS A 118 -7.02 -4.83 -19.18
CA CYS A 118 -6.73 -5.94 -18.28
C CYS A 118 -7.95 -6.86 -18.12
N THR A 119 -7.70 -8.17 -18.16
CA THR A 119 -8.71 -9.22 -17.91
C THR A 119 -8.47 -9.95 -16.58
N ALA A 120 -7.44 -9.57 -15.83
CA ALA A 120 -7.04 -10.27 -14.61
C ALA A 120 -8.04 -10.04 -13.47
N GLN A 121 -8.89 -11.03 -13.23
CA GLN A 121 -9.92 -10.98 -12.19
C GLN A 121 -9.33 -10.83 -10.78
N GLY A 122 -8.15 -11.42 -10.52
CA GLY A 122 -7.47 -11.25 -9.24
C GLY A 122 -6.95 -9.84 -8.98
N LEU A 123 -6.61 -9.07 -10.03
CA LEU A 123 -6.28 -7.65 -9.87
C LEU A 123 -7.51 -6.86 -9.42
N PHE A 124 -8.66 -7.13 -10.04
CA PHE A 124 -9.94 -6.54 -9.63
C PHE A 124 -10.29 -6.91 -8.17
N ALA A 125 -10.15 -8.17 -7.78
CA ALA A 125 -10.37 -8.62 -6.41
C ALA A 125 -9.45 -7.93 -5.40
N ALA A 126 -8.16 -7.74 -5.73
CA ALA A 126 -7.23 -6.98 -4.90
C ALA A 126 -7.62 -5.49 -4.79
N CYS A 127 -8.04 -4.86 -5.89
CA CYS A 127 -8.60 -3.50 -5.88
C CYS A 127 -9.82 -3.40 -4.95
N LEU A 128 -10.70 -4.40 -4.99
CA LEU A 128 -11.89 -4.47 -4.14
C LEU A 128 -11.50 -4.57 -2.66
N PHE A 129 -10.54 -5.43 -2.32
CA PHE A 129 -10.00 -5.53 -0.97
C PHE A 129 -9.49 -4.16 -0.46
N PHE A 130 -8.64 -3.47 -1.23
CA PHE A 130 -8.10 -2.19 -0.79
C PHE A 130 -9.16 -1.09 -0.69
N GLN A 131 -10.18 -1.08 -1.56
CA GLN A 131 -11.32 -0.14 -1.45
C GLN A 131 -12.18 -0.38 -0.20
N LEU A 132 -12.34 -1.63 0.21
CA LEU A 132 -13.17 -2.02 1.36
C LEU A 132 -12.41 -2.00 2.69
N SER A 133 -11.07 -2.09 2.65
CA SER A 133 -10.25 -2.06 3.85
C SER A 133 -10.30 -0.71 4.58
N GLY A 134 -10.37 -0.75 5.91
CA GLY A 134 -10.56 0.43 6.77
C GLY A 134 -9.41 1.46 6.74
N ASP A 135 -8.28 1.16 6.11
CA ASP A 135 -7.15 2.08 5.96
C ASP A 135 -7.31 3.05 4.77
N ARG A 136 -8.51 3.11 4.18
CA ARG A 136 -8.88 4.01 3.08
C ARG A 136 -8.53 5.48 3.35
N SER A 137 -8.63 5.92 4.60
CA SER A 137 -8.30 7.30 5.00
C SER A 137 -6.81 7.64 4.85
N ARG A 138 -5.93 6.65 4.67
CA ARG A 138 -4.49 6.83 4.52
C ARG A 138 -3.99 6.81 3.08
N GLY A 139 -4.89 6.69 2.10
CA GLY A 139 -4.54 6.68 0.68
C GLY A 139 -3.91 5.35 0.20
N THR A 140 -4.12 4.25 0.94
CA THR A 140 -3.53 2.94 0.65
C THR A 140 -3.99 2.39 -0.70
N TYR A 141 -5.25 2.66 -1.10
CA TYR A 141 -5.76 2.25 -2.41
C TYR A 141 -5.01 2.95 -3.55
N GLU A 142 -4.83 4.26 -3.48
CA GLU A 142 -4.13 5.06 -4.49
C GLU A 142 -2.66 4.65 -4.59
N GLN A 143 -2.01 4.36 -3.45
CA GLN A 143 -0.65 3.81 -3.42
C GLN A 143 -0.58 2.44 -4.12
N PHE A 144 -1.56 1.57 -3.87
CA PHE A 144 -1.66 0.26 -4.50
C PHE A 144 -1.84 0.39 -6.02
N THR A 145 -2.77 1.21 -6.49
CA THR A 145 -3.02 1.39 -7.93
C THR A 145 -1.81 2.00 -8.63
N ASN A 146 -1.15 2.98 -8.00
CA ASN A 146 0.09 3.56 -8.53
C ASN A 146 1.21 2.53 -8.62
N TRP A 147 1.33 1.65 -7.61
CA TRP A 147 2.31 0.57 -7.63
C TRP A 147 2.03 -0.43 -8.76
N VAL A 148 0.77 -0.87 -8.93
CA VAL A 148 0.34 -1.75 -10.04
C VAL A 148 0.74 -1.17 -11.39
N LEU A 149 0.47 0.12 -11.61
CA LEU A 149 0.78 0.81 -12.87
C LEU A 149 2.29 0.95 -13.11
N ARG A 150 3.07 1.27 -12.07
CA ARG A 150 4.52 1.46 -12.18
C ARG A 150 5.28 0.14 -12.37
N THR A 151 4.74 -0.94 -11.81
CA THR A 151 5.38 -2.26 -11.85
C THR A 151 4.73 -3.18 -12.89
N HIS A 152 3.91 -2.63 -13.78
CA HIS A 152 3.31 -3.35 -14.91
C HIS A 152 2.50 -4.60 -14.53
N GLN A 153 1.98 -4.67 -13.30
CA GLN A 153 1.24 -5.86 -12.83
C GLN A 153 -0.05 -6.11 -13.63
N TYR A 154 -0.57 -5.08 -14.29
CA TYR A 154 -1.74 -5.16 -15.17
C TYR A 154 -1.50 -5.99 -16.44
N GLU A 155 -0.25 -6.29 -16.80
CA GLU A 155 0.11 -7.11 -17.97
C GLU A 155 0.00 -8.63 -17.68
N LEU A 156 -0.12 -9.00 -16.40
CA LEU A 156 -0.27 -10.39 -15.99
C LEU A 156 -1.68 -10.89 -16.32
N GLN A 157 -1.78 -12.01 -17.04
CA GLN A 157 -3.06 -12.60 -17.42
C GLN A 157 -3.75 -13.35 -16.27
N SER A 158 -2.95 -13.98 -15.41
CA SER A 158 -3.42 -14.69 -14.22
C SER A 158 -2.77 -14.09 -12.98
N ILE A 159 -3.60 -13.59 -12.08
CA ILE A 159 -3.18 -13.02 -10.80
C ILE A 159 -4.03 -13.65 -9.71
N HIS A 160 -3.39 -14.13 -8.65
CA HIS A 160 -4.09 -14.46 -7.41
C HIS A 160 -4.13 -13.23 -6.51
N ALA A 161 -5.33 -12.80 -6.12
CA ALA A 161 -5.51 -11.57 -5.34
C ALA A 161 -4.73 -11.60 -4.02
N ALA A 162 -4.73 -12.76 -3.35
CA ALA A 162 -4.00 -12.98 -2.10
C ALA A 162 -2.50 -12.69 -2.22
N ASP A 163 -1.87 -13.14 -3.31
CA ASP A 163 -0.44 -12.91 -3.53
C ASP A 163 -0.16 -11.43 -3.78
N LEU A 164 -0.99 -10.77 -4.59
CA LEU A 164 -0.83 -9.35 -4.90
C LEU A 164 -1.00 -8.47 -3.65
N ILE A 165 -2.00 -8.76 -2.83
CA ILE A 165 -2.24 -8.09 -1.53
C ILE A 165 -1.04 -8.30 -0.60
N LYS A 166 -0.53 -9.54 -0.51
CA LYS A 166 0.62 -9.88 0.34
C LYS A 166 1.90 -9.17 -0.11
N ILE A 167 2.19 -9.20 -1.42
CA ILE A 167 3.37 -8.54 -2.00
C ILE A 167 3.31 -7.04 -1.75
N PHE A 168 2.18 -6.39 -2.06
CA PHE A 168 2.02 -4.96 -1.81
C PHE A 168 2.13 -4.65 -0.31
N GLY A 169 1.54 -5.47 0.56
CA GLY A 169 1.66 -5.33 2.01
C GLY A 169 3.12 -5.35 2.48
N LYS A 170 3.94 -6.26 1.93
CA LYS A 170 5.39 -6.32 2.22
C LYS A 170 6.14 -5.11 1.70
N ILE A 171 5.77 -4.60 0.52
CA ILE A 171 6.35 -3.36 -0.05
C ILE A 171 6.01 -2.15 0.83
N ALA A 172 4.74 -2.00 1.22
CA ALA A 172 4.29 -0.93 2.09
C ALA A 172 4.96 -1.02 3.48
N GLN A 173 5.13 -2.24 4.02
CA GLN A 173 5.87 -2.46 5.26
C GLN A 173 7.35 -2.08 5.11
N SER A 174 7.98 -2.43 3.98
CA SER A 174 9.37 -2.07 3.70
C SER A 174 9.56 -0.56 3.61
N ARG A 175 8.66 0.14 2.94
CA ARG A 175 8.62 1.62 2.89
C ARG A 175 8.50 2.25 4.27
N LYS A 176 7.58 1.75 5.09
CA LYS A 176 7.45 2.16 6.50
C LYS A 176 8.71 1.92 7.32
N ARG A 177 9.60 0.98 6.94
CA ARG A 177 10.89 0.73 7.61
C ARG A 177 12.07 1.48 6.99
N GLN A 178 11.84 2.29 5.96
CA GLN A 178 12.83 3.23 5.46
C GLN A 178 12.92 4.44 6.39
N VAL A 179 14.16 4.82 6.70
CA VAL A 179 14.50 6.03 7.45
C VAL A 179 15.21 6.97 6.48
N PHE A 180 14.53 8.02 6.03
CA PHE A 180 15.18 9.03 5.21
C PHE A 180 16.04 9.92 6.10
N VAL A 181 17.34 10.02 5.79
CA VAL A 181 18.29 10.85 6.52
C VAL A 181 18.57 12.11 5.72
N SER A 182 18.04 13.23 6.23
CA SER A 182 18.26 14.56 5.68
C SER A 182 19.40 15.23 6.43
N MET A 183 20.48 15.59 5.73
CA MET A 183 21.67 16.16 6.35
C MET A 183 22.53 16.94 5.36
N GLN A 184 23.51 17.70 5.86
CA GLN A 184 24.57 18.27 5.03
C GLN A 184 25.54 17.19 4.53
N PHE A 185 25.97 17.30 3.27
CA PHE A 185 26.96 16.42 2.62
C PHE A 185 28.36 17.00 2.73
N SER A 186 29.00 16.83 3.89
CA SER A 186 30.40 17.24 4.09
C SER A 186 31.18 16.18 4.88
N GLU A 187 32.50 16.21 4.78
CA GLU A 187 33.38 15.22 5.43
C GLU A 187 33.21 15.21 6.96
N ASP A 188 32.90 16.35 7.57
CA ASP A 188 32.71 16.51 9.00
C ASP A 188 31.35 15.99 9.50
N THR A 189 30.31 15.96 8.65
CA THR A 189 28.99 15.39 9.01
C THR A 189 28.88 13.91 8.69
N LYS A 190 29.79 13.33 7.89
CA LYS A 190 29.85 11.90 7.60
C LYS A 190 29.81 11.00 8.85
N PRO A 191 30.54 11.29 9.95
CA PRO A 191 30.43 10.53 11.19
C PRO A 191 29.02 10.50 11.78
N ASN A 192 28.21 11.57 11.63
CA ASN A 192 26.82 11.56 12.10
C ASN A 192 25.98 10.55 11.31
N PHE A 193 26.18 10.45 10.00
CA PHE A 193 25.51 9.42 9.18
C PHE A 193 25.93 8.01 9.59
N ASP A 194 27.24 7.80 9.80
CA ASP A 194 27.76 6.51 10.24
C ASP A 194 27.20 6.12 11.62
N ALA A 195 27.00 7.07 12.52
CA ALA A 195 26.31 6.86 13.80
C ALA A 195 24.85 6.43 13.62
N ILE A 196 24.09 7.10 12.75
CA ILE A 196 22.69 6.71 12.45
C ILE A 196 22.65 5.30 11.87
N LYS A 197 23.51 5.01 10.89
CA LYS A 197 23.61 3.68 10.28
C LYS A 197 23.95 2.61 11.33
N SER A 198 24.95 2.86 12.16
CA SER A 198 25.35 1.94 13.23
C SER A 198 24.24 1.72 14.26
N ALA A 199 23.47 2.76 14.59
CA ALA A 199 22.30 2.65 15.48
C ALA A 199 21.23 1.73 14.90
N VAL A 200 20.94 1.87 13.61
CA VAL A 200 19.96 1.04 12.90
C VAL A 200 20.46 -0.41 12.76
N ASP A 201 21.73 -0.61 12.39
CA ASP A 201 22.33 -1.94 12.25
C ASP A 201 22.31 -2.71 13.58
N ASP A 202 22.56 -2.03 14.69
CA ASP A 202 22.42 -2.56 16.04
C ASP A 202 21.00 -3.08 16.33
N LEU A 203 19.97 -2.30 15.97
CA LEU A 203 18.58 -2.67 16.18
C LEU A 203 18.19 -3.86 15.29
N ASN A 204 18.58 -3.84 14.02
CA ASN A 204 18.32 -4.96 13.10
C ASN A 204 18.92 -6.26 13.64
N LYS A 205 20.16 -6.22 14.14
CA LYS A 205 20.84 -7.38 14.74
C LYS A 205 20.19 -7.83 16.05
N ALA A 206 19.77 -6.90 16.90
CA ALA A 206 19.20 -7.22 18.21
C ALA A 206 17.79 -7.83 18.12
N HIS A 207 17.03 -7.51 17.06
CA HIS A 207 15.60 -7.87 16.97
C HIS A 207 15.27 -8.85 15.82
N GLU A 208 16.24 -9.32 15.05
CA GLU A 208 16.06 -10.31 13.96
C GLU A 208 14.87 -9.99 13.04
N LEU A 209 14.80 -8.74 12.59
CA LEU A 209 13.66 -8.22 11.87
C LEU A 209 13.48 -8.87 10.47
N ASP A 210 12.28 -9.41 10.19
CA ASP A 210 11.91 -9.98 8.86
C ASP A 210 12.11 -8.98 7.70
N ILE A 211 11.90 -7.69 7.98
CA ILE A 211 12.26 -6.60 7.06
C ILE A 211 13.12 -5.62 7.83
N GLU A 212 14.40 -5.51 7.51
CA GLU A 212 15.30 -4.59 8.20
C GLU A 212 14.88 -3.12 8.06
N ILE A 213 15.16 -2.33 9.10
CA ILE A 213 15.12 -0.87 9.03
C ILE A 213 16.29 -0.41 8.17
N ARG A 214 16.05 0.53 7.25
CA ARG A 214 17.06 0.97 6.27
C ARG A 214 17.23 2.48 6.28
N PRO A 215 18.38 3.01 6.72
CA PRO A 215 18.70 4.43 6.59
C PRO A 215 19.11 4.72 5.13
N ILE A 216 18.50 5.73 4.54
CA ILE A 216 18.69 6.11 3.13
C ILE A 216 19.04 7.58 3.04
N ARG A 217 19.96 7.91 2.14
CA ARG A 217 20.39 9.28 1.85
C ARG A 217 20.32 9.54 0.34
N ILE A 218 20.00 10.77 -0.06
CA ILE A 218 19.73 11.10 -1.47
C ILE A 218 20.91 10.84 -2.41
N ASP A 219 22.13 11.00 -1.93
CA ASP A 219 23.37 10.78 -2.69
C ASP A 219 23.71 9.29 -2.92
N GLN A 220 22.97 8.36 -2.30
CA GLN A 220 23.09 6.93 -2.57
C GLN A 220 22.33 6.50 -3.84
N PHE A 221 21.55 7.40 -4.44
CA PHE A 221 20.85 7.16 -5.70
C PHE A 221 21.70 7.64 -6.88
N ASP A 222 22.52 6.75 -7.41
CA ASP A 222 23.23 6.96 -8.68
C ASP A 222 22.33 6.53 -9.84
N THR A 223 21.63 7.48 -10.45
CA THR A 223 20.67 7.19 -11.53
C THR A 223 21.22 7.44 -12.93
N GLY A 224 22.51 7.78 -13.09
CA GLY A 224 23.19 7.87 -14.40
C GLY A 224 22.68 8.95 -15.38
N TYR A 225 21.65 9.73 -15.01
CA TYR A 225 21.07 10.81 -15.82
C TYR A 225 20.87 12.09 -15.01
N SER A 226 20.71 13.23 -15.70
CA SER A 226 20.30 14.51 -15.11
C SER A 226 18.85 14.42 -14.62
N TYR A 227 18.63 13.91 -13.41
CA TYR A 227 17.31 13.89 -12.76
C TYR A 227 17.16 15.08 -11.80
N GLU A 228 15.92 15.54 -11.61
CA GLU A 228 15.64 16.56 -10.60
C GLU A 228 15.72 15.93 -9.21
N ILE A 229 16.86 16.11 -8.53
CA ILE A 229 17.12 15.68 -7.14
C ILE A 229 15.94 16.02 -6.22
N ASN A 230 15.32 17.18 -6.44
CA ASN A 230 14.17 17.65 -5.69
C ASN A 230 12.99 16.65 -5.73
N ALA A 231 12.65 16.11 -6.90
CA ALA A 231 11.51 15.19 -7.02
C ALA A 231 11.75 13.85 -6.30
N GLU A 232 13.01 13.42 -6.21
CA GLU A 232 13.38 12.21 -5.47
C GLU A 232 13.38 12.45 -3.96
N VAL A 233 13.89 13.59 -3.50
CA VAL A 233 13.81 13.97 -2.07
C VAL A 233 12.36 14.01 -1.59
N LEU A 234 11.46 14.66 -2.32
CA LEU A 234 10.04 14.70 -1.95
C LEU A 234 9.45 13.29 -1.88
N ARG A 235 9.83 12.40 -2.81
CA ARG A 235 9.39 11.01 -2.81
C ARG A 235 9.93 10.24 -1.61
N LEU A 236 11.20 10.40 -1.26
CA LEU A 236 11.81 9.76 -0.09
C LEU A 236 11.11 10.19 1.20
N ILE A 237 10.72 11.46 1.31
CA ILE A 237 9.94 11.96 2.45
C ILE A 237 8.56 11.31 2.51
N GLU A 238 7.89 11.14 1.37
CA GLU A 238 6.55 10.53 1.32
C GLU A 238 6.55 9.01 1.54
N ASP A 239 7.55 8.31 1.02
CA ASP A 239 7.65 6.85 1.06
C ASP A 239 8.32 6.33 2.34
N SER A 240 9.11 7.15 3.05
CA SER A 240 9.78 6.72 4.28
C SER A 240 8.86 6.77 5.49
N GLY A 241 9.05 5.84 6.43
CA GLY A 241 8.31 5.86 7.71
C GLY A 241 8.80 6.94 8.66
N LEU A 242 10.10 7.23 8.66
CA LEU A 242 10.74 8.18 9.56
C LEU A 242 11.72 9.09 8.80
N LEU A 243 11.66 10.39 9.07
CA LEU A 243 12.69 11.35 8.68
C LEU A 243 13.65 11.59 9.87
N ILE A 244 14.94 11.36 9.70
CA ILE A 244 15.96 11.87 10.63
C ILE A 244 16.59 13.10 9.98
N ALA A 245 16.41 14.26 10.60
CA ALA A 245 16.92 15.52 10.12
C ALA A 245 18.10 16.01 10.98
N ASP A 246 19.29 16.02 10.39
CA ASP A 246 20.50 16.55 11.00
C ASP A 246 20.59 18.07 10.78
N LEU A 247 20.40 18.80 11.86
CA LEU A 247 20.42 20.26 11.89
C LEU A 247 21.84 20.82 12.01
N THR A 248 22.88 19.98 12.14
CA THR A 248 24.28 20.43 12.18
C THR A 248 24.59 21.31 10.96
N HIS A 249 25.21 22.47 11.18
CA HIS A 249 25.48 23.52 10.17
C HIS A 249 24.25 24.27 9.62
N GLY A 250 23.05 23.96 10.09
CA GLY A 250 21.83 24.71 9.72
C GLY A 250 21.50 24.63 8.22
N ASN A 251 21.73 23.48 7.58
CA ASN A 251 21.51 23.31 6.14
C ASN A 251 20.05 23.61 5.75
N LYS A 252 19.86 24.61 4.89
CA LYS A 252 18.55 25.11 4.45
C LYS A 252 17.68 24.05 3.75
N ASN A 253 18.29 23.10 3.07
CA ASN A 253 17.54 22.01 2.42
C ASN A 253 16.88 21.12 3.48
N VAL A 254 17.57 20.83 4.59
CA VAL A 254 17.01 20.07 5.71
C VAL A 254 15.76 20.75 6.28
N TYR A 255 15.77 22.10 6.40
CA TYR A 255 14.59 22.86 6.82
C TYR A 255 13.43 22.74 5.84
N GLN A 256 13.71 22.81 4.54
CA GLN A 256 12.69 22.66 3.50
C GLN A 256 12.05 21.26 3.58
N GLU A 257 12.85 20.22 3.79
CA GLU A 257 12.41 18.83 3.88
C GLU A 257 11.56 18.57 5.13
N ILE A 258 11.96 19.10 6.29
CA ILE A 258 11.14 19.09 7.51
C ILE A 258 9.81 19.80 7.26
N GLY A 259 9.86 21.01 6.68
CA GLY A 259 8.66 21.81 6.40
C GLY A 259 7.71 21.10 5.43
N TYR A 260 8.24 20.44 4.41
CA TYR A 260 7.47 19.63 3.47
C TYR A 260 6.74 18.48 4.18
N LEU A 261 7.46 17.70 5.01
CA LEU A 261 6.87 16.61 5.78
C LEU A 261 5.76 17.11 6.71
N MET A 262 6.00 18.21 7.42
CA MET A 262 4.98 18.82 8.29
C MET A 262 3.75 19.26 7.49
N GLY A 263 3.95 19.89 6.31
CA GLY A 263 2.87 20.26 5.41
C GLY A 263 2.07 19.06 4.91
N LEU A 264 2.74 17.97 4.54
CA LEU A 264 2.11 16.71 4.14
C LEU A 264 1.27 16.12 5.27
N ASN A 265 1.82 16.07 6.49
CA ASN A 265 1.11 15.58 7.66
C ASN A 265 -0.13 16.42 7.93
N GLN A 266 -0.01 17.75 7.90
CA GLN A 266 -1.14 18.66 8.09
C GLN A 266 -2.23 18.44 7.02
N GLY A 267 -1.84 18.33 5.75
CA GLY A 267 -2.76 18.08 4.64
C GLY A 267 -3.48 16.72 4.75
N LYS A 268 -2.85 15.73 5.39
CA LYS A 268 -3.41 14.40 5.65
C LYS A 268 -4.08 14.25 7.02
N GLY A 269 -4.09 15.29 7.85
CA GLY A 269 -4.61 15.23 9.22
C GLY A 269 -3.82 14.29 10.15
N LEU A 270 -2.52 14.11 9.87
CA LEU A 270 -1.62 13.25 10.64
C LEU A 270 -0.86 14.04 11.70
N ALA A 271 -0.53 13.37 12.80
CA ALA A 271 0.36 13.92 13.82
C ALA A 271 1.79 14.07 13.29
N HIS A 272 2.51 15.05 13.84
CA HIS A 272 3.90 15.37 13.51
C HIS A 272 4.90 14.47 14.27
N GLU A 273 4.73 13.16 14.17
CA GLU A 273 5.47 12.16 14.95
C GLU A 273 6.44 11.31 14.11
N ASN A 274 6.48 11.53 12.80
CA ASN A 274 7.30 10.78 11.84
C ASN A 274 8.62 11.49 11.49
N PHE A 275 9.18 12.28 12.42
CA PHE A 275 10.53 12.81 12.27
C PHE A 275 11.28 12.98 13.60
N LEU A 276 12.61 12.93 13.51
CA LEU A 276 13.55 13.12 14.59
C LEU A 276 14.54 14.22 14.21
N LEU A 277 14.66 15.23 15.07
CA LEU A 277 15.64 16.30 14.89
C LEU A 277 16.90 15.99 15.70
N ILE A 278 18.07 16.05 15.06
CA ILE A 278 19.36 15.82 15.71
C ILE A 278 20.31 17.00 15.45
N HIS A 279 21.29 17.18 16.33
CA HIS A 279 22.38 18.15 16.18
C HIS A 279 23.63 17.64 16.91
N ASN A 280 24.79 17.76 16.27
CA ASN A 280 26.08 17.43 16.88
C ASN A 280 26.86 18.72 17.24
N GLY A 281 26.91 19.04 18.54
CA GLY A 281 27.59 20.19 19.10
C GLY A 281 29.12 20.15 19.03
N SER A 282 29.73 19.00 18.70
CA SER A 282 31.18 18.96 18.41
C SER A 282 31.53 19.47 17.01
N ILE A 283 30.54 19.55 16.12
CA ILE A 283 30.72 19.94 14.71
C ILE A 283 30.10 21.33 14.46
N GLY A 284 28.88 21.55 14.93
CA GLY A 284 28.12 22.78 14.72
C GLY A 284 27.80 23.55 16.01
N ASP A 285 27.20 24.72 15.87
CA ASP A 285 26.75 25.56 16.99
C ASP A 285 25.22 25.61 16.99
N ALA A 286 24.58 24.88 17.90
CA ALA A 286 23.13 24.77 17.98
C ALA A 286 22.40 26.14 18.09
N LYS A 287 23.05 27.17 18.63
CA LYS A 287 22.45 28.52 18.72
C LYS A 287 22.37 29.22 17.36
N LYS A 288 23.27 28.88 16.44
CA LYS A 288 23.32 29.44 15.08
C LYS A 288 22.60 28.55 14.08
N ASP A 289 22.74 27.24 14.26
CA ASP A 289 22.29 26.24 13.31
C ASP A 289 20.77 25.99 13.39
N ILE A 290 20.18 26.19 14.57
CA ILE A 290 18.77 25.88 14.84
C ILE A 290 17.91 27.14 14.77
N GLY A 291 17.08 27.22 13.74
CA GLY A 291 16.17 28.31 13.47
C GLY A 291 14.97 28.31 14.43
N PHE A 292 14.45 29.51 14.67
CA PHE A 292 13.35 29.78 15.60
C PHE A 292 12.11 28.87 15.37
N ASN A 293 11.73 28.65 14.11
CA ASN A 293 10.51 27.92 13.75
C ASN A 293 10.48 26.46 14.24
N ILE A 294 11.64 25.81 14.38
CA ILE A 294 11.74 24.42 14.84
C ILE A 294 12.34 24.32 16.25
N ALA A 295 12.74 25.45 16.85
CA ALA A 295 13.38 25.49 18.15
C ALA A 295 12.50 24.91 19.28
N GLY A 296 11.17 25.01 19.14
CA GLY A 296 10.20 24.45 20.08
C GLY A 296 9.91 22.95 19.91
N ILE A 297 10.43 22.32 18.85
CA ILE A 297 10.28 20.87 18.61
C ILE A 297 11.40 20.12 19.35
N LYS A 298 11.13 18.93 19.89
CA LYS A 298 12.13 18.11 20.57
C LYS A 298 13.33 17.83 19.64
N GLN A 299 14.54 18.07 20.14
CA GLN A 299 15.80 17.86 19.41
C GLN A 299 16.78 17.05 20.27
N LEU A 300 17.48 16.11 19.65
CA LEU A 300 18.63 15.44 20.25
C LEU A 300 19.90 16.25 19.98
N ARG A 301 20.28 17.11 20.93
CA ARG A 301 21.49 17.94 20.84
C ARG A 301 22.62 17.31 21.65
N LEU A 302 23.53 16.62 20.96
CA LEU A 302 24.57 15.85 21.62
C LEU A 302 25.95 16.34 21.20
N ASN A 303 26.97 16.12 22.02
CA ASN A 303 28.30 16.71 21.81
C ASN A 303 29.33 15.73 21.23
N ASP A 304 28.89 14.54 20.83
CA ASP A 304 29.74 13.56 20.18
C ASP A 304 28.91 12.52 19.41
N THR A 305 29.56 11.84 18.48
CA THR A 305 28.95 10.88 17.55
C THR A 305 28.49 9.59 18.26
N ASN A 306 29.12 9.17 19.35
CA ASN A 306 28.74 7.96 20.06
C ASN A 306 27.48 8.17 20.90
N ALA A 307 27.41 9.28 21.63
CA ALA A 307 26.19 9.69 22.31
C ALA A 307 25.05 9.83 21.28
N LEU A 308 25.32 10.45 20.13
CA LEU A 308 24.33 10.63 19.07
C LEU A 308 23.78 9.27 18.60
N ARG A 309 24.66 8.30 18.35
CA ARG A 309 24.29 6.93 18.00
C ARG A 309 23.34 6.30 19.04
N GLU A 310 23.68 6.37 20.33
CA GLU A 310 22.84 5.77 21.39
C GLU A 310 21.47 6.45 21.50
N ALA A 311 21.41 7.78 21.40
CA ALA A 311 20.14 8.50 21.45
C ALA A 311 19.27 8.26 20.21
N VAL A 312 19.87 8.20 19.01
CA VAL A 312 19.17 7.82 17.79
C VAL A 312 18.64 6.40 17.90
N LYS A 313 19.46 5.45 18.39
CA LYS A 313 19.05 4.06 18.62
C LYS A 313 17.82 3.96 19.51
N ASP A 314 17.81 4.66 20.64
CA ASP A 314 16.66 4.71 21.56
C ASP A 314 15.39 5.27 20.89
N GLN A 315 15.50 6.40 20.16
CA GLN A 315 14.33 7.00 19.52
C GLN A 315 13.81 6.17 18.34
N VAL A 316 14.69 5.58 17.52
CA VAL A 316 14.31 4.68 16.43
C VAL A 316 13.64 3.42 16.97
N SER A 317 14.17 2.85 18.06
CA SER A 317 13.56 1.71 18.75
C SER A 317 12.13 2.03 19.19
N LYS A 318 11.93 3.19 19.85
CA LYS A 318 10.60 3.65 20.27
C LYS A 318 9.64 3.86 19.10
N PHE A 319 10.10 4.51 18.02
CA PHE A 319 9.28 4.77 16.85
C PHE A 319 8.77 3.48 16.19
N TYR A 320 9.63 2.47 16.08
CA TYR A 320 9.29 1.19 15.48
C TYR A 320 8.71 0.15 16.46
N GLY A 321 8.53 0.49 17.73
CA GLY A 321 7.98 -0.39 18.75
C GLY A 321 8.86 -1.61 19.04
N LEU A 322 10.18 -1.42 19.08
CA LEU A 322 11.17 -2.48 19.32
C LEU A 322 11.64 -2.57 20.78
N GLY A 323 11.29 -1.59 21.62
CA GLY A 323 11.70 -1.50 23.03
C GLY A 323 10.53 -1.45 24.00
#